data_AF-A0A0F9ZLA7-F1
#
_entry.id   AF-A0A0F9ZLA7-F1
#
_cell.length_a   1.000
_cell.length_b   1.000
_cell.length_c   1.000
_cell.angle_alpha   90.00
_cell.angle_beta   90.00
_cell.angle_gamma   90.00
#
_symmetry.space_group_name_H-M   'P 1'
#
loop_
_entity.id
_entity.type
_entity.pdbx_description
1 polymer ?
#
loop_
_entity_poly.entity_id
_entity_poly.type
_entity_poly.pdbx_seq_one_letter_code
_entity_poly.pdbx_strand_id
1 'polypeptide(L)'
;MKLWKLFLGGVLIINVFFISGCDLKKYFDPLWLNSVNFNNRFVEFVDNVSTIVEESFSIYDATVPDKVNADSKVDTSDMDLYKQEFELLFTEAEDLKKIKSRNEKQQVTVLKEFATYIDSLKKYGDKYDDVILYYSSKGFEIDGGKVQILNDEINKAFDDFALIHENFVSDVLPAFYKSK
;
A
#
# COMPACT_ATOMS: atom_id res chain seq x y z
N MET A 1 -50.69 6.41 61.16
CA MET A 1 -50.14 6.55 59.80
C MET A 1 -49.30 5.33 59.45
N LYS A 2 -49.80 4.47 58.57
CA LYS A 2 -49.04 3.45 57.87
C LYS A 2 -49.43 3.58 56.41
N LEU A 3 -48.49 3.99 55.56
CA LEU A 3 -48.66 3.99 54.11
C LEU A 3 -47.50 3.21 53.51
N TRP A 4 -47.91 2.21 52.76
CA TRP A 4 -47.13 1.31 51.94
C TRP A 4 -46.62 2.00 50.65
N LYS A 5 -45.60 1.34 50.07
CA LYS A 5 -45.30 1.14 48.63
C LYS A 5 -44.26 2.03 47.92
N LEU A 6 -43.30 1.29 47.34
CA LEU A 6 -42.66 1.43 46.02
C LEU A 6 -41.73 2.63 45.79
N PHE A 7 -40.42 2.36 45.64
CA PHE A 7 -39.56 2.82 44.52
C PHE A 7 -38.31 1.90 44.54
N LEU A 8 -38.22 0.91 43.65
CA LEU A 8 -37.60 0.97 42.31
C LEU A 8 -36.09 1.25 42.34
N GLY A 9 -35.35 0.23 41.91
CA GLY A 9 -34.24 0.38 40.97
C GLY A 9 -32.95 0.94 41.55
N GLY A 10 -31.97 0.05 41.76
CA GLY A 10 -30.59 0.44 41.92
C GLY A 10 -30.14 1.32 40.75
N VAL A 11 -29.97 2.60 41.04
CA VAL A 11 -29.15 3.49 40.22
C VAL A 11 -27.76 3.41 40.83
N LEU A 12 -26.93 2.56 40.24
CA LEU A 12 -25.49 2.63 40.41
C LEU A 12 -25.09 4.02 39.88
N ILE A 13 -24.81 4.95 40.79
CA ILE A 13 -24.28 6.27 40.45
C ILE A 13 -22.85 6.01 39.95
N ILE A 14 -22.73 5.78 38.65
CA ILE A 14 -21.45 5.95 37.96
C ILE A 14 -21.18 7.44 38.06
N ASN A 15 -20.17 7.81 38.85
CA ASN A 15 -19.55 9.12 38.77
C ASN A 15 -19.03 9.29 37.33
N VAL A 16 -19.87 9.86 36.47
CA VAL A 16 -19.48 10.35 35.15
C VAL A 16 -18.62 11.57 35.42
N PHE A 17 -17.33 11.35 35.64
CA PHE A 17 -16.33 12.37 35.37
C PHE A 17 -16.46 12.70 33.88
N PHE A 18 -17.13 13.81 33.59
CA PHE A 18 -17.07 14.48 32.31
C PHE A 18 -15.61 14.89 32.08
N ILE A 19 -14.83 14.00 31.45
CA ILE A 19 -13.59 14.38 30.78
C ILE A 19 -14.03 15.03 29.47
N SER A 20 -14.38 16.32 29.55
CA SER A 20 -14.56 17.18 28.40
C SER A 20 -13.25 17.20 27.60
N GLY A 21 -13.22 16.51 26.47
CA GLY A 21 -12.14 16.57 25.48
C GLY A 21 -11.54 15.23 25.04
N CYS A 22 -11.89 14.11 25.67
CA CYS A 22 -11.47 12.79 25.15
C CYS A 22 -12.58 12.27 24.25
N ASP A 23 -12.33 12.17 22.93
CA ASP A 23 -13.28 11.59 21.98
C ASP A 23 -13.41 10.08 22.23
N LEU A 24 -14.11 9.73 23.31
CA LEU A 24 -14.30 8.36 23.78
C LEU A 24 -14.95 7.47 22.71
N LYS A 25 -15.59 8.08 21.70
CA LYS A 25 -16.15 7.39 20.55
C LYS A 25 -15.12 6.51 19.85
N LYS A 26 -13.85 6.92 19.77
CA LYS A 26 -12.77 6.12 19.14
C LYS A 26 -12.42 4.81 19.87
N TYR A 27 -12.80 4.67 21.14
CA TYR A 27 -12.54 3.45 21.91
C TYR A 27 -13.68 2.43 21.84
N PHE A 28 -14.88 2.87 21.42
CA PHE A 28 -16.07 2.04 21.29
C PHE A 28 -16.51 1.82 19.84
N ASP A 29 -15.92 2.56 18.89
CA ASP A 29 -16.17 2.40 17.46
C ASP A 29 -15.26 1.28 16.88
N PRO A 30 -15.83 0.18 16.37
CA PRO A 30 -15.06 -0.93 15.80
C PRO A 30 -14.24 -0.53 14.55
N LEU A 31 -14.50 0.64 13.96
CA LEU A 31 -13.74 1.17 12.83
C LEU A 31 -12.36 1.75 13.24
N TRP A 32 -12.06 1.86 14.54
CA TRP A 32 -10.78 2.37 15.03
C TRP A 32 -9.88 1.25 15.56
N LEU A 33 -8.81 1.01 14.82
CA LEU A 33 -7.84 -0.04 15.10
C LEU A 33 -6.88 0.37 16.21
N ASN A 34 -6.47 -0.61 17.04
CA ASN A 34 -5.31 -0.41 17.91
C ASN A 34 -4.03 -0.31 17.06
N SER A 35 -2.93 0.17 17.64
CA SER A 35 -1.70 0.44 16.90
C SER A 35 -1.13 -0.78 16.16
N VAL A 36 -1.25 -1.97 16.77
CA VAL A 36 -0.77 -3.23 16.19
C VAL A 36 -1.61 -3.62 14.98
N ASN A 37 -2.93 -3.68 15.14
CA ASN A 37 -3.84 -4.04 14.06
C ASN A 37 -3.79 -3.02 12.91
N PHE A 38 -3.62 -1.73 13.22
CA PHE A 38 -3.42 -0.70 12.19
C PHE A 38 -2.15 -0.98 11.38
N ASN A 39 -1.01 -1.20 12.04
CA ASN A 39 0.24 -1.52 11.36
C ASN A 39 0.19 -2.82 10.56
N ASN A 40 -0.44 -3.88 11.10
CA ASN A 40 -0.55 -5.17 10.42
C ASN A 40 -1.22 -5.05 9.05
N ARG A 41 -2.21 -4.16 8.89
CA ARG A 41 -2.85 -3.90 7.59
C ARG A 41 -1.88 -3.35 6.54
N PHE A 42 -0.94 -2.50 6.95
CA PHE A 42 0.08 -1.99 6.04
C PHE A 42 1.17 -3.04 5.78
N VAL A 43 1.53 -3.87 6.77
CA VAL A 43 2.46 -4.99 6.56
C VAL A 43 1.91 -5.98 5.54
N GLU A 44 0.66 -6.43 5.71
CA GLU A 44 0.00 -7.35 4.76
C GLU A 44 0.03 -6.80 3.32
N PHE A 45 -0.26 -5.51 3.16
CA PHE A 45 -0.21 -4.86 1.86
C PHE A 45 1.20 -4.77 1.28
N VAL A 46 2.18 -4.39 2.10
CA VAL A 46 3.58 -4.30 1.71
C VAL A 46 4.11 -5.67 1.25
N ASP A 47 3.79 -6.75 1.96
CA ASP A 47 4.21 -8.11 1.59
C ASP A 47 3.66 -8.53 0.22
N ASN A 48 2.39 -8.17 -0.06
CA ASN A 48 1.78 -8.38 -1.38
C ASN A 48 2.46 -7.54 -2.47
N VAL A 49 2.75 -6.27 -2.19
CA VAL A 49 3.45 -5.39 -3.13
C VAL A 49 4.85 -5.94 -3.46
N SER A 50 5.61 -6.38 -2.46
CA SER A 50 6.95 -6.96 -2.68
C SER A 50 6.88 -8.13 -3.65
N THR A 51 5.93 -9.04 -3.42
CA THR A 51 5.74 -10.21 -4.27
C THR A 51 5.43 -9.80 -5.70
N ILE A 52 4.45 -8.90 -5.90
CA ILE A 52 4.02 -8.47 -7.23
C ILE A 52 5.14 -7.72 -7.97
N VAL A 53 5.90 -6.85 -7.29
CA VAL A 53 7.00 -6.09 -7.91
C VAL A 53 8.18 -7.00 -8.27
N GLU A 54 8.55 -7.94 -7.41
CA GLU A 54 9.62 -8.90 -7.67
C GLU A 54 9.27 -9.82 -8.85
N GLU A 55 8.05 -10.35 -8.86
CA GLU A 55 7.58 -11.22 -9.93
C GLU A 55 7.40 -10.46 -11.26
N SER A 56 6.86 -9.24 -11.23
CA SER A 56 6.72 -8.42 -12.45
C SER A 56 8.08 -8.10 -13.06
N PHE A 57 9.07 -7.75 -12.23
CA PHE A 57 10.43 -7.48 -12.68
C PHE A 57 11.11 -8.74 -13.23
N SER A 58 10.95 -9.88 -12.56
CA SER A 58 11.48 -11.17 -13.04
C SER A 58 10.89 -11.57 -14.40
N ILE A 59 9.60 -11.32 -14.62
CA ILE A 59 8.95 -11.61 -15.90
C ILE A 59 9.43 -10.67 -16.98
N TYR A 60 9.59 -9.38 -16.65
CA TYR A 60 10.17 -8.42 -17.57
C TYR A 60 11.57 -8.86 -18.03
N ASP A 61 12.45 -9.22 -17.11
CA ASP A 61 13.82 -9.68 -17.40
C ASP A 61 13.83 -10.97 -18.25
N ALA A 62 12.90 -11.90 -18.00
CA ALA A 62 12.77 -13.12 -18.78
C ALA A 62 12.18 -12.90 -20.19
N THR A 63 11.35 -11.87 -20.35
CA THR A 63 10.56 -11.61 -21.57
C THR A 63 11.29 -10.70 -22.54
N VAL A 64 11.95 -9.66 -22.02
CA VAL A 64 12.57 -8.60 -22.82
C VAL A 64 14.06 -8.87 -22.96
N PRO A 65 14.54 -9.30 -24.14
CA PRO A 65 15.96 -9.55 -24.33
C PRO A 65 16.75 -8.24 -24.38
N ASP A 66 18.02 -8.28 -23.93
CA ASP A 66 18.97 -7.15 -23.97
C ASP A 66 19.09 -6.48 -25.35
N LYS A 67 18.84 -7.25 -26.41
CA LYS A 67 18.84 -6.78 -27.80
C LYS A 67 17.65 -7.35 -28.54
N VAL A 68 16.86 -6.45 -29.12
CA VAL A 68 15.79 -6.80 -30.06
C VAL A 68 16.15 -6.39 -31.48
N ASN A 69 15.70 -7.18 -32.44
CA ASN A 69 15.78 -6.90 -33.87
C ASN A 69 14.42 -7.20 -34.54
N ALA A 70 14.33 -7.04 -35.85
CA ALA A 70 13.08 -7.24 -36.60
C ALA A 70 12.52 -8.67 -36.53
N ASP A 71 13.34 -9.66 -36.17
CA ASP A 71 12.95 -11.06 -36.02
C ASP A 71 12.66 -11.45 -34.56
N SER A 72 12.90 -10.55 -33.60
CA SER A 72 12.63 -10.78 -32.19
C SER A 72 11.13 -10.99 -31.95
N LYS A 73 10.81 -11.99 -31.12
CA LYS A 73 9.45 -12.24 -30.64
C LYS A 73 9.43 -11.95 -29.15
N VAL A 74 8.71 -10.91 -28.77
CA VAL A 74 8.47 -10.53 -27.37
C VAL A 74 6.99 -10.74 -27.11
N ASP A 75 6.66 -11.66 -26.20
CA ASP A 75 5.28 -11.97 -25.81
C ASP A 75 5.00 -11.30 -24.47
N THR A 76 4.15 -10.28 -24.46
CA THR A 76 3.84 -9.50 -23.26
C THR A 76 2.66 -10.05 -22.46
N SER A 77 2.10 -11.21 -22.83
CA SER A 77 0.88 -11.72 -22.20
C SER A 77 1.02 -11.97 -20.69
N ASP A 78 2.15 -12.52 -20.24
CA ASP A 78 2.42 -12.69 -18.81
C ASP A 78 2.64 -11.35 -18.10
N MET A 79 3.22 -10.36 -18.79
CA MET A 79 3.37 -9.01 -18.24
C MET A 79 2.01 -8.33 -18.04
N ASP A 80 1.06 -8.52 -18.96
CA ASP A 80 -0.30 -7.97 -18.86
C ASP A 80 -1.07 -8.49 -17.63
N LEU A 81 -0.73 -9.66 -17.10
CA LEU A 81 -1.32 -10.16 -15.85
C LEU A 81 -0.88 -9.31 -14.66
N TYR A 82 0.41 -8.99 -14.55
CA TYR A 82 0.92 -8.17 -13.44
C TYR A 82 0.48 -6.72 -13.51
N LYS A 83 0.20 -6.21 -14.72
CA LYS A 83 -0.48 -4.93 -14.87
C LYS A 83 -1.82 -4.90 -14.12
N GLN A 84 -2.62 -5.97 -14.21
CA GLN A 84 -3.90 -6.07 -13.50
C GLN A 84 -3.69 -6.17 -11.99
N GLU A 85 -2.66 -6.90 -11.54
CA GLU A 85 -2.29 -6.96 -10.12
C GLU A 85 -1.90 -5.58 -9.56
N PHE A 86 -1.20 -4.74 -10.34
CA PHE A 86 -0.95 -3.35 -9.94
C PHE A 86 -2.25 -2.54 -9.76
N GLU A 87 -3.23 -2.69 -10.64
CA GLU A 87 -4.53 -2.02 -10.51
C GLU A 87 -5.27 -2.43 -9.23
N LEU A 88 -5.18 -3.71 -8.86
CA LEU A 88 -5.73 -4.24 -7.61
C LEU A 88 -5.01 -3.63 -6.39
N LEU A 89 -3.69 -3.58 -6.40
CA LEU A 89 -2.89 -2.94 -5.34
C LEU A 89 -3.27 -1.46 -5.16
N PHE A 90 -3.45 -0.70 -6.24
CA PHE A 90 -3.84 0.71 -6.12
C PHE A 90 -5.26 0.87 -5.55
N THR A 91 -6.16 -0.06 -5.85
CA THR A 91 -7.50 -0.07 -5.24
C THR A 91 -7.42 -0.36 -3.74
N GLU A 92 -6.63 -1.36 -3.32
CA GLU A 92 -6.42 -1.68 -1.91
C GLU A 92 -5.74 -0.52 -1.15
N ALA A 93 -4.78 0.15 -1.79
CA ALA A 93 -4.12 1.32 -1.21
C ALA A 93 -5.10 2.46 -0.89
N GLU A 94 -6.11 2.69 -1.73
CA GLU A 94 -7.17 3.67 -1.46
C GLU A 94 -8.04 3.27 -0.25
N ASP A 95 -8.23 1.98 -0.02
CA ASP A 95 -8.95 1.50 1.16
C ASP A 95 -8.12 1.63 2.44
N LEU A 96 -6.81 1.39 2.38
CA LEU A 96 -5.91 1.61 3.50
C LEU A 96 -5.82 3.09 3.90
N LYS A 97 -5.98 4.04 2.97
CA LYS A 97 -6.04 5.47 3.33
C LYS A 97 -7.26 5.83 4.20
N LYS A 98 -8.29 4.97 4.24
CA LYS A 98 -9.54 5.21 4.97
C LYS A 98 -9.54 4.61 6.38
N ILE A 99 -8.62 3.69 6.70
CA ILE A 99 -8.57 3.06 8.03
C ILE A 99 -8.05 4.04 9.09
N LYS A 100 -8.51 3.87 10.33
CA LYS A 100 -8.20 4.78 11.45
C LYS A 100 -7.44 4.08 12.56
N SER A 101 -6.41 4.73 13.10
CA SER A 101 -5.68 4.28 14.29
C SER A 101 -6.14 5.03 15.53
N ARG A 102 -6.20 4.33 16.66
CA ARG A 102 -6.34 4.95 17.99
C ARG A 102 -5.13 5.81 18.37
N ASN A 103 -3.98 5.57 17.74
CA ASN A 103 -2.77 6.38 17.86
C ASN A 103 -2.69 7.38 16.69
N GLU A 104 -3.13 8.61 16.95
CA GLU A 104 -3.16 9.67 15.92
C GLU A 104 -1.78 10.00 15.37
N LYS A 105 -0.73 9.97 16.21
CA LYS A 105 0.64 10.20 15.77
C LYS A 105 1.10 9.12 14.78
N GLN A 106 0.82 7.85 15.09
CA GLN A 106 1.09 6.74 14.18
C GLN A 106 0.34 6.92 12.86
N GLN A 107 -0.97 7.22 12.91
CA GLN A 107 -1.77 7.38 11.69
C GLN A 107 -1.19 8.48 10.79
N VAL A 108 -0.89 9.66 11.35
CA VAL A 108 -0.33 10.78 10.58
C VAL A 108 1.01 10.40 9.96
N THR A 109 1.90 9.77 10.72
CA THR A 109 3.22 9.35 10.21
C THR A 109 3.09 8.28 9.14
N VAL A 110 2.40 7.17 9.42
CA VAL A 110 2.26 6.04 8.48
C VAL A 110 1.58 6.49 7.19
N LEU A 111 0.47 7.24 7.26
CA LEU A 111 -0.24 7.68 6.05
C LEU A 111 0.57 8.68 5.21
N LYS A 112 1.40 9.52 5.84
CA LYS A 112 2.29 10.43 5.11
C LYS A 112 3.33 9.65 4.31
N GLU A 113 4.03 8.72 4.95
CA GLU A 113 5.07 7.93 4.30
C GLU A 113 4.48 6.92 3.31
N PHE A 114 3.28 6.40 3.59
CA PHE A 114 2.53 5.53 2.68
C PHE A 114 2.16 6.25 1.39
N ALA A 115 1.85 7.54 1.42
CA ALA A 115 1.61 8.31 0.19
C ALA A 115 2.85 8.34 -0.71
N THR A 116 4.05 8.55 -0.13
CA THR A 116 5.31 8.49 -0.88
C THR A 116 5.59 7.10 -1.42
N TYR A 117 5.31 6.06 -0.63
CA TYR A 117 5.43 4.66 -1.05
C TYR A 117 4.53 4.31 -2.24
N ILE A 118 3.26 4.73 -2.21
CA ILE A 118 2.32 4.46 -3.32
C ILE A 118 2.68 5.29 -4.55
N ASP A 119 3.15 6.53 -4.40
CA ASP A 119 3.60 7.36 -5.51
C ASP A 119 4.81 6.74 -6.24
N SER A 120 5.75 6.12 -5.52
CA SER A 120 6.87 5.42 -6.16
C SER A 120 6.46 4.12 -6.81
N LEU A 121 5.60 3.32 -6.16
CA LEU A 121 5.01 2.12 -6.75
C LEU A 121 4.28 2.44 -8.06
N LYS A 122 3.51 3.53 -8.08
CA LYS A 122 2.81 3.99 -9.28
C LYS A 122 3.76 4.35 -10.41
N LYS A 123 4.87 5.05 -10.12
CA LYS A 123 5.89 5.36 -11.15
C LYS A 123 6.51 4.09 -11.74
N TYR A 124 6.77 3.08 -10.91
CA TYR A 124 7.23 1.78 -11.40
C TYR A 124 6.16 1.10 -12.27
N GLY A 125 4.91 1.01 -11.81
CA GLY A 125 3.80 0.44 -12.58
C GLY A 125 3.54 1.17 -13.91
N ASP A 126 3.63 2.50 -13.94
CA ASP A 126 3.51 3.29 -15.17
C ASP A 126 4.64 2.95 -16.16
N LYS A 127 5.86 2.74 -15.68
CA LYS A 127 6.99 2.32 -16.54
C LYS A 127 6.88 0.88 -17.02
N TYR A 128 6.33 0.02 -16.20
CA TYR A 128 5.97 -1.34 -16.59
C TYR A 128 4.95 -1.34 -17.75
N ASP A 129 3.93 -0.48 -17.67
CA ASP A 129 2.93 -0.32 -18.74
C ASP A 129 3.53 0.28 -20.03
N ASP A 130 4.41 1.28 -19.92
CA ASP A 130 5.14 1.84 -21.07
C ASP A 130 5.89 0.74 -21.85
N VAL A 131 6.55 -0.19 -21.13
CA VAL A 131 7.27 -1.33 -21.71
C VAL A 131 6.30 -2.29 -22.41
N ILE A 132 5.21 -2.68 -21.75
CA ILE A 132 4.18 -3.56 -22.35
C ILE A 132 3.67 -2.94 -23.65
N LEU A 133 3.30 -1.65 -23.62
CA LEU A 133 2.76 -0.96 -24.79
C LEU A 133 3.77 -0.92 -25.94
N TYR A 134 5.05 -0.68 -25.65
CA TYR A 134 6.09 -0.63 -26.67
C TYR A 134 6.30 -1.99 -27.35
N TYR A 135 6.36 -3.08 -26.59
CA TYR A 135 6.60 -4.41 -27.15
C TYR A 135 5.37 -5.02 -27.81
N SER A 136 4.19 -4.89 -27.20
CA SER A 136 2.91 -5.39 -27.77
C SER A 136 2.55 -4.71 -29.10
N SER A 137 2.92 -3.43 -29.26
CA SER A 137 2.72 -2.68 -30.50
C SER A 137 3.81 -2.88 -31.55
N LYS A 138 4.80 -3.75 -31.30
CA LYS A 138 5.99 -3.94 -32.15
C LYS A 138 6.78 -2.65 -32.37
N GLY A 139 6.79 -1.73 -31.39
CA GLY A 139 7.49 -0.45 -31.50
C GLY A 139 8.99 -0.58 -31.78
N PHE A 140 9.60 -1.69 -31.37
CA PHE A 140 11.01 -2.02 -31.62
C PHE A 140 11.34 -2.29 -33.10
N GLU A 141 10.37 -2.71 -33.92
CA GLU A 141 10.57 -2.88 -35.37
C GLU A 141 10.75 -1.51 -36.07
N ILE A 142 10.26 -0.43 -35.44
CA ILE A 142 10.25 0.94 -35.98
C ILE A 142 11.40 1.78 -35.39
N ASP A 143 11.63 1.66 -34.08
CA ASP A 143 12.61 2.47 -33.35
C ASP A 143 13.30 1.64 -32.26
N GLY A 144 14.28 0.82 -32.65
CA GLY A 144 15.07 0.00 -31.72
C GLY A 144 15.93 0.81 -30.74
N GLY A 145 16.11 2.13 -30.95
CA GLY A 145 16.85 3.00 -30.03
C GLY A 145 16.13 3.22 -28.70
N LYS A 146 14.80 3.05 -28.68
CA LYS A 146 13.98 3.18 -27.46
C LYS A 146 14.13 2.02 -26.47
N VAL A 147 14.63 0.86 -26.90
CA VAL A 147 14.80 -0.33 -26.06
C VAL A 147 15.68 0.00 -24.85
N GLN A 148 16.88 0.53 -25.09
CA GLN A 148 17.79 0.86 -24.00
C GLN A 148 17.22 1.95 -23.08
N ILE A 149 16.52 2.94 -23.64
CA ILE A 149 15.91 4.02 -22.87
C ILE A 149 14.85 3.45 -21.92
N LEU A 150 13.95 2.60 -22.41
CA LEU A 150 12.91 1.97 -21.59
C LEU A 150 13.53 1.06 -20.52
N ASN A 151 14.57 0.29 -20.87
CA ASN A 151 15.29 -0.55 -19.92
C ASN A 151 15.93 0.29 -18.80
N ASP A 152 16.57 1.41 -19.14
CA ASP A 152 17.17 2.30 -18.13
C ASP A 152 16.09 2.94 -17.24
N GLU A 153 14.96 3.35 -17.82
CA GLU A 153 13.87 3.98 -17.09
C GLU A 153 13.15 3.03 -16.13
N ILE A 154 12.86 1.78 -16.54
CA ILE A 154 12.19 0.80 -15.68
C ILE A 154 13.10 0.31 -14.55
N ASN A 155 14.39 0.08 -14.82
CA ASN A 155 15.37 -0.28 -13.80
C ASN A 155 15.51 0.85 -12.78
N LYS A 156 15.62 2.10 -13.24
CA LYS A 156 15.66 3.26 -12.34
C LYS A 156 14.40 3.36 -11.47
N ALA A 157 13.22 3.15 -12.05
CA ALA A 157 11.97 3.20 -11.30
C ALA A 157 11.87 2.07 -10.25
N PHE A 158 12.38 0.88 -10.58
CA PHE A 158 12.49 -0.24 -9.65
C PHE A 158 13.44 0.10 -8.49
N ASP A 159 14.64 0.60 -8.78
CA ASP A 159 15.63 0.98 -7.76
C ASP A 159 15.10 2.09 -6.84
N ASP A 160 14.48 3.12 -7.42
CA ASP A 160 13.87 4.22 -6.67
C ASP A 160 12.73 3.71 -5.77
N PHE A 161 11.91 2.75 -6.25
CA PHE A 161 10.88 2.10 -5.45
C PHE A 161 11.48 1.25 -4.33
N ALA A 162 12.49 0.42 -4.62
CA ALA A 162 13.14 -0.47 -3.65
C ALA A 162 13.71 0.31 -2.45
N LEU A 163 14.33 1.47 -2.70
CA LEU A 163 14.84 2.35 -1.64
C LEU A 163 13.70 2.89 -0.75
N ILE A 164 12.59 3.34 -1.36
CA ILE A 164 11.43 3.84 -0.61
C ILE A 164 10.76 2.71 0.16
N HIS A 165 10.70 1.51 -0.43
CA HIS A 165 10.18 0.32 0.19
C HIS A 165 10.98 -0.05 1.45
N GLU A 166 12.31 -0.14 1.33
CA GLU A 166 13.19 -0.41 2.46
C GLU A 166 12.97 0.59 3.61
N ASN A 167 12.91 1.88 3.31
CA ASN A 167 12.65 2.93 4.32
C ASN A 167 11.29 2.74 5.01
N PHE A 168 10.24 2.41 4.25
CA PHE A 168 8.91 2.20 4.82
C PHE A 168 8.85 0.98 5.75
N VAL A 169 9.49 -0.12 5.34
CA VAL A 169 9.50 -1.39 6.09
C VAL A 169 10.44 -1.38 7.29
N SER A 170 11.60 -0.73 7.19
CA SER A 170 12.62 -0.76 8.24
C SER A 170 12.45 0.36 9.27
N ASP A 171 11.98 1.54 8.87
CA ASP A 171 11.91 2.70 9.75
C ASP A 171 10.48 3.05 10.17
N VAL A 172 9.53 3.06 9.23
CA VAL A 172 8.18 3.60 9.49
C VAL A 172 7.30 2.60 10.23
N LEU A 173 7.13 1.39 9.68
CA LEU A 173 6.28 0.38 10.29
C LEU A 173 6.81 -0.08 11.67
N PRO A 174 8.12 -0.36 11.87
CA PRO A 174 8.67 -0.82 13.15
C PRO A 174 8.59 0.19 14.28
N ALA A 175 8.58 1.50 13.98
CA ALA A 175 8.59 2.58 14.97
C ALA A 175 7.43 2.53 15.97
N PHE A 176 6.33 1.84 15.64
CA PHE A 176 5.12 1.78 16.46
C PHE A 176 4.84 0.39 17.06
N TYR A 177 5.72 -0.61 16.84
CA TYR A 177 5.64 -1.92 17.48
C TYR A 177 6.24 -1.96 18.89
N LYS A 178 7.02 -0.93 19.28
CA LYS A 178 7.54 -0.77 20.64
C LYS A 178 6.75 0.30 21.41
N SER A 179 5.56 -0.06 21.88
CA SER A 179 4.98 0.61 23.05
C SER A 179 4.92 -0.38 24.21
N LYS A 180 5.99 -0.45 24.99
CA LYS A 180 5.90 -0.88 26.39
C LYS A 180 5.73 0.36 27.25
#